data_AF-A0A3N0BTE9-F1
#
_entry.id   AF-A0A3N0BTE9-F1
#
_cell.length_a   1.000
_cell.length_b   1.000
_cell.length_c   1.000
_cell.angle_alpha   90.00
_cell.angle_beta   90.00
_cell.angle_gamma   90.00
#
_symmetry.space_group_name_H-M   'P 1'
#
loop_
_entity.id
_entity.type
_entity.pdbx_description
1 polymer ?
#
loop_
_entity_poly.entity_id
_entity_poly.type
_entity_poly.pdbx_seq_one_letter_code
_entity_poly.pdbx_strand_id
1 'polypeptide(L)'
;MNSKFTKSTMLVALLGLSTQLFAQETPTTSGRFGKQPLRTWSIGAQGGIFSQNTILGGGSVKADEFKSIGYGAFVKKQILPALGLQADFLRGEIKTLNSNSTILQTNSINWAGSLTAVLNIANFSLNTENAVLIPYIKAGAGYMSSDSQVGNVQAFQDREGWYIPTGVGFKFGVSKGINIDLGYDINFIKSSPTVKSAYLESRYSYSHVGLEFALGNKENSQLQNYSAVADLRKQSAEESAELRRALSTAEQNAARDREQYAKDLADDDNDGVANKFDKCPGTPSGTVVDGSGCPLAAPTTKVIKETTVITEADRKVVKDAISNLEFDLGKSTLRAKSYATLNRVANLLVEKNFSLKLAGHTDNTGGRELNLSLSKDRAEAVKAYLVSQGANASRIEATGYGPDQPIATNKTAAGRQENRRVEFTLY
;
A
#
# COMPACT_ATOMS: atom_id res chain seq x y z
N MET A 1 -11.80 53.01 -32.08
CA MET A 1 -10.91 51.87 -31.85
C MET A 1 -11.71 50.76 -31.18
N ASN A 2 -11.84 49.63 -31.88
CA ASN A 2 -12.56 48.43 -31.48
C ASN A 2 -11.67 47.50 -30.64
N SER A 3 -12.22 46.91 -29.56
CA SER A 3 -12.00 45.51 -29.15
C SER A 3 -12.88 45.23 -27.91
N LYS A 4 -14.09 44.66 -28.03
CA LYS A 4 -14.40 43.22 -28.00
C LYS A 4 -13.58 42.40 -26.99
N PHE A 5 -13.99 42.43 -25.72
CA PHE A 5 -13.67 41.41 -24.72
C PHE A 5 -14.50 40.15 -25.02
N THR A 6 -13.83 39.09 -25.48
CA THR A 6 -14.48 37.86 -25.94
C THR A 6 -14.27 36.75 -24.92
N LYS A 7 -15.38 36.34 -24.28
CA LYS A 7 -15.75 34.99 -23.83
C LYS A 7 -14.68 33.89 -23.94
N SER A 8 -13.78 33.78 -22.94
CA SER A 8 -12.93 32.58 -22.76
C SER A 8 -12.56 32.29 -21.30
N THR A 9 -13.16 32.96 -20.31
CA THR A 9 -12.83 32.77 -18.89
C THR A 9 -13.84 31.90 -18.11
N MET A 10 -14.72 31.17 -18.81
CA MET A 10 -15.76 30.37 -18.17
C MET A 10 -15.84 28.94 -18.73
N LEU A 11 -14.68 28.29 -18.89
CA LEU A 11 -14.63 26.86 -19.20
C LEU A 11 -13.46 26.09 -18.55
N VAL A 12 -12.73 26.70 -17.61
CA VAL A 12 -11.66 26.04 -16.85
C VAL A 12 -12.06 25.80 -15.37
N ALA A 13 -13.22 26.31 -14.93
CA ALA A 13 -13.73 26.14 -13.57
C ALA A 13 -14.58 24.87 -13.35
N LEU A 14 -14.69 23.97 -14.35
CA LEU A 14 -15.63 22.82 -14.32
C LEU A 14 -14.99 21.45 -14.60
N LEU A 15 -13.67 21.32 -14.47
CA LEU A 15 -12.97 20.03 -14.50
C LEU A 15 -12.27 19.70 -13.16
N GLY A 16 -12.60 20.41 -12.08
CA GLY A 16 -12.01 20.23 -10.74
C GLY A 16 -12.75 19.26 -9.82
N LEU A 17 -13.71 18.47 -10.30
CA LEU A 17 -14.56 17.60 -9.48
C LEU A 17 -14.72 16.22 -10.13
N SER A 18 -13.71 15.35 -9.99
CA SER A 18 -13.88 13.90 -9.81
C SER A 18 -12.54 13.19 -9.92
N THR A 19 -12.05 12.73 -8.78
CA THR A 19 -11.23 11.53 -8.51
C THR A 19 -10.44 11.79 -7.23
N GLN A 20 -11.13 11.75 -6.10
CA GLN A 20 -10.47 11.40 -4.84
C GLN A 20 -10.14 9.90 -4.91
N LEU A 21 -9.02 9.60 -5.56
CA LEU A 21 -8.31 8.36 -5.30
C LEU A 21 -7.64 8.55 -3.94
N PHE A 22 -8.15 7.83 -2.94
CA PHE A 22 -7.45 7.60 -1.69
C PHE A 22 -6.20 6.77 -1.98
N ALA A 23 -5.16 7.42 -2.49
CA ALA A 23 -3.80 6.94 -2.31
C ALA A 23 -3.47 7.22 -0.85
N GLN A 24 -3.43 6.15 -0.07
CA GLN A 24 -2.87 6.12 1.27
C GLN A 24 -1.37 6.43 1.12
N GLU A 25 -1.04 7.72 1.00
CA GLU A 25 0.31 8.19 1.23
C GLU A 25 0.58 7.89 2.72
N THR A 26 1.24 6.77 3.00
CA THR A 26 2.01 6.64 4.24
C THR A 26 2.79 7.93 4.36
N PRO A 27 2.57 8.74 5.41
CA PRO A 27 3.29 9.99 5.55
C PRO A 27 4.76 9.59 5.58
N THR A 28 5.49 10.10 4.59
CA THR A 28 6.93 10.02 4.55
C THR A 28 7.39 10.53 5.90
N THR A 29 7.94 9.62 6.70
CA THR A 29 8.59 9.92 7.96
C THR A 29 9.73 10.87 7.65
N SER A 30 9.44 12.17 7.74
CA SER A 30 10.46 13.19 7.91
C SER A 30 11.20 12.78 9.17
N GLY A 31 12.38 12.20 8.95
CA GLY A 31 13.01 11.31 9.91
C GLY A 31 13.12 11.97 11.28
N ARG A 32 12.78 11.20 12.32
CA ARG A 32 12.94 11.52 13.76
C ARG A 32 14.32 12.09 14.15
N PHE A 33 15.30 11.97 13.24
CA PHE A 33 16.69 12.43 13.37
C PHE A 33 17.17 13.25 12.16
N GLY A 34 16.26 13.79 11.36
CA GLY A 34 16.59 14.66 10.24
C GLY A 34 17.33 15.93 10.68
N LYS A 35 18.20 16.47 9.82
CA LYS A 35 18.86 17.75 10.08
C LYS A 35 17.82 18.86 10.16
N GLN A 36 17.61 19.39 11.36
CA GLN A 36 16.72 20.53 11.56
C GLN A 36 17.44 21.83 11.13
N PRO A 37 16.81 22.68 10.30
CA PRO A 37 17.38 23.97 9.94
C PRO A 37 17.26 24.92 11.13
N LEU A 38 18.36 25.20 11.82
CA LEU A 38 18.39 26.06 13.02
C LEU A 38 18.97 27.44 12.70
N ARG A 39 18.45 28.48 13.37
CA ARG A 39 19.01 29.85 13.28
C ARG A 39 20.25 29.95 14.15
N THR A 40 21.38 30.32 13.53
CA THR A 40 22.69 30.43 14.20
C THR A 40 23.15 31.88 14.36
N TRP A 41 22.70 32.80 13.52
CA TRP A 41 23.04 34.21 13.62
C TRP A 41 21.98 34.97 14.41
N SER A 42 22.44 35.97 15.16
CA SER A 42 21.59 36.89 15.90
C SER A 42 22.23 38.26 15.98
N ILE A 43 21.39 39.28 16.07
CA ILE A 43 21.79 40.67 16.30
C ILE A 43 21.08 41.18 17.53
N GLY A 44 21.70 42.10 18.25
CA GLY A 44 21.05 42.71 19.40
C GLY A 44 21.50 44.12 19.65
N ALA A 45 20.68 44.81 20.42
CA ALA A 45 20.96 46.15 20.94
C ALA A 45 20.79 46.11 22.45
N GLN A 46 21.67 46.79 23.17
CA GLN A 46 21.69 46.81 24.62
C GLN A 46 21.93 48.23 25.13
N GLY A 47 21.24 48.57 26.21
CA GLY A 47 21.38 49.84 26.92
C GLY A 47 21.50 49.57 28.41
N GLY A 48 22.30 50.36 29.09
CA GLY A 48 22.65 50.08 30.47
C GLY A 48 23.34 51.22 31.18
N ILE A 49 23.83 50.89 32.37
CA ILE A 49 24.53 51.82 33.25
C ILE A 49 25.98 51.37 33.44
N PHE A 50 26.89 52.32 33.40
CA PHE A 50 28.29 52.11 33.77
C PHE A 50 28.53 52.47 35.23
N SER A 51 29.43 51.72 35.87
CA SER A 51 29.87 51.99 37.24
C SER A 51 31.35 51.66 37.38
N GLN A 52 32.11 52.52 38.05
CA GLN A 52 33.50 52.18 38.43
C GLN A 52 33.51 51.12 39.54
N ASN A 53 32.50 51.13 40.42
CA ASN A 53 32.34 50.11 41.45
C ASN A 53 31.95 48.78 40.81
N THR A 54 32.63 47.71 41.23
CA THR A 54 32.37 46.34 40.76
C THR A 54 32.05 45.41 41.93
N ILE A 55 31.37 44.30 41.66
CA ILE A 55 31.08 43.25 42.68
C ILE A 55 32.34 42.62 43.28
N LEU A 56 33.51 42.78 42.63
CA LEU A 56 34.80 42.29 43.11
C LEU A 56 35.48 43.25 44.10
N GLY A 57 34.75 44.27 44.57
CA GLY A 57 35.29 45.38 45.36
C GLY A 57 36.00 46.42 44.48
N GLY A 58 36.21 47.61 45.02
CA GLY A 58 36.76 48.77 44.31
C GLY A 58 36.63 50.02 45.19
N GLY A 59 37.59 50.93 45.09
CA GLY A 59 37.86 52.02 46.02
C GLY A 59 36.80 53.11 46.10
N SER A 60 36.97 53.93 47.13
CA SER A 60 36.09 54.96 47.70
C SER A 60 35.64 56.09 46.76
N VAL A 61 34.90 55.78 45.69
CA VAL A 61 34.27 56.75 44.79
C VAL A 61 32.77 56.79 45.08
N LYS A 62 32.22 57.97 45.39
CA LYS A 62 30.78 58.16 45.45
C LYS A 62 30.28 58.18 44.00
N ALA A 63 29.68 57.07 43.58
CA ALA A 63 28.93 57.01 42.33
C ALA A 63 27.67 57.87 42.53
N ASP A 64 27.82 59.18 42.36
CA ASP A 64 26.71 60.11 42.51
C ASP A 64 25.75 59.91 41.33
N GLU A 65 24.71 59.13 41.64
CA GLU A 65 23.42 58.96 40.98
C GLU A 65 23.39 58.91 39.45
N PHE A 66 23.27 57.69 38.91
CA PHE A 66 22.56 57.35 37.67
C PHE A 66 22.94 58.05 36.34
N LYS A 67 23.97 58.91 36.29
CA LYS A 67 24.32 59.71 35.09
C LYS A 67 25.22 58.99 34.07
N SER A 68 25.68 57.79 34.37
CA SER A 68 26.59 57.03 33.51
C SER A 68 25.83 56.01 32.68
N ILE A 69 25.39 56.42 31.48
CA ILE A 69 24.61 55.58 30.56
C ILE A 69 25.52 55.06 29.44
N GLY A 70 25.35 53.79 29.12
CA GLY A 70 25.98 53.12 27.99
C GLY A 70 24.94 52.55 27.04
N TYR A 71 25.31 52.48 25.78
CA TYR A 71 24.53 51.77 24.77
C TYR A 71 25.47 51.06 23.81
N GLY A 72 25.00 49.96 23.27
CA GLY A 72 25.78 49.10 22.40
C GLY A 72 24.90 48.26 21.50
N ALA A 73 25.56 47.67 20.52
CA ALA A 73 24.96 46.69 19.63
C ALA A 73 25.93 45.51 19.50
N PHE A 74 25.38 44.34 19.20
CA PHE A 74 26.19 43.15 19.01
C PHE A 74 25.68 42.29 17.86
N VAL A 75 26.60 41.56 17.26
CA VAL A 75 26.31 40.49 16.31
C VAL A 75 26.89 39.22 16.88
N LYS A 76 26.07 38.18 16.98
CA LYS A 76 26.45 36.90 17.57
C LYS A 76 26.20 35.76 16.60
N LYS A 77 27.20 34.89 16.47
CA LYS A 77 27.12 33.61 15.76
C LYS A 77 27.20 32.47 16.77
N GLN A 78 26.12 31.70 16.87
CA GLN A 78 26.07 30.48 17.65
C GLN A 78 26.79 29.36 16.90
N ILE A 79 27.82 28.77 17.51
CA ILE A 79 28.61 27.68 16.94
C ILE A 79 28.09 26.33 17.45
N LEU A 80 27.85 26.24 18.76
CA LEU A 80 27.28 25.07 19.44
C LEU A 80 26.09 25.53 20.30
N PRO A 81 25.19 24.65 20.74
CA PRO A 81 24.10 25.03 21.66
C PRO A 81 24.61 25.78 22.91
N ALA A 82 25.78 25.37 23.42
CA ALA A 82 26.42 25.97 24.59
C ALA A 82 27.41 27.10 24.26
N LEU A 83 27.86 27.27 23.01
CA LEU A 83 28.94 28.22 22.66
C LEU A 83 28.57 29.12 21.48
N GLY A 84 28.65 30.42 21.71
CA GLY A 84 28.56 31.46 20.68
C GLY A 84 29.80 32.35 20.63
N LEU A 85 30.03 32.98 19.48
CA LEU A 85 30.98 34.07 19.31
C LEU A 85 30.22 35.37 19.08
N GLN A 86 30.51 36.39 19.87
CA GLN A 86 29.80 37.67 19.86
C GLN A 86 30.80 38.79 19.57
N ALA A 87 30.49 39.60 18.57
CA ALA A 87 31.17 40.85 18.29
C ALA A 87 30.33 41.99 18.87
N ASP A 88 30.92 42.73 19.80
CA ASP A 88 30.27 43.79 20.57
C ASP A 88 30.79 45.15 20.14
N PHE A 89 29.88 46.12 20.04
CA PHE A 89 30.17 47.54 19.93
C PHE A 89 29.51 48.27 21.09
N LEU A 90 30.27 49.13 21.77
CA LEU A 90 29.82 49.84 22.96
C LEU A 90 30.28 51.30 22.93
N ARG A 91 29.42 52.19 23.40
CA ARG A 91 29.68 53.63 23.56
C ARG A 91 28.98 54.16 24.80
N GLY A 92 29.50 55.22 25.38
CA GLY A 92 28.82 55.96 26.45
C GLY A 92 29.79 56.70 27.36
N GLU A 93 29.30 57.13 28.51
CA GLU A 93 30.05 57.99 29.43
C GLU A 93 30.02 57.44 30.85
N ILE A 94 31.14 57.56 31.54
CA ILE A 94 31.32 57.17 32.93
C ILE A 94 31.67 58.41 33.73
N LYS A 95 30.72 58.90 34.52
CA LYS A 95 30.84 60.07 35.38
C LYS A 95 31.06 59.65 36.82
N THR A 96 32.09 60.21 37.46
CA THR A 96 32.49 59.86 38.82
C THR A 96 32.86 61.08 39.65
N LEU A 97 32.46 61.07 40.92
CA LEU A 97 32.83 62.05 41.92
C LEU A 97 33.72 61.41 42.99
N ASN A 98 34.90 61.99 43.21
CA ASN A 98 35.78 61.54 44.27
C ASN A 98 35.19 61.92 45.65
N SER A 99 35.26 61.02 46.62
CA SER A 99 34.62 61.20 47.95
C SER A 99 35.05 62.46 48.70
N ASN A 100 36.22 63.01 48.39
CA ASN A 100 36.80 64.20 49.04
C ASN A 100 36.72 65.48 48.20
N SER A 101 36.12 65.45 47.00
CA SER A 101 36.07 66.62 46.10
C SER A 101 34.76 66.70 45.32
N THR A 102 34.24 67.92 45.13
CA THR A 102 33.06 68.19 44.27
C THR A 102 33.39 68.20 42.77
N ILE A 103 34.62 67.85 42.38
CA ILE A 103 35.06 67.90 40.98
C ILE A 103 34.60 66.63 40.27
N LEU A 104 33.77 66.81 39.24
CA LEU A 104 33.28 65.73 38.39
C LEU A 104 34.37 65.27 37.42
N GLN A 105 34.64 63.97 37.38
CA GLN A 105 35.42 63.34 36.33
C GLN A 105 34.48 62.65 35.34
N THR A 106 34.60 62.95 34.05
CA THR A 106 33.86 62.33 32.96
C THR A 106 34.83 61.54 32.10
N ASN A 107 34.63 60.23 31.97
CA ASN A 107 35.36 59.37 31.07
C ASN A 107 34.42 58.95 29.94
N SER A 108 34.67 59.42 28.72
CA SER A 108 33.84 59.11 27.55
C SER A 108 34.46 57.97 26.77
N ILE A 109 33.69 56.92 26.54
CA ILE A 109 34.06 55.83 25.63
C ILE A 109 33.60 56.26 24.24
N ASN A 110 34.54 56.68 23.39
CA ASN A 110 34.26 57.12 22.02
C ASN A 110 33.77 55.96 21.17
N TRP A 111 34.46 54.83 21.28
CA TRP A 111 34.06 53.53 20.75
C TRP A 111 34.79 52.43 21.51
N ALA A 112 34.13 51.29 21.67
CA ALA A 112 34.75 50.07 22.16
C ALA A 112 34.24 48.90 21.32
N GLY A 113 35.17 48.18 20.68
CA GLY A 113 34.90 46.96 19.95
C GLY A 113 35.45 45.76 20.73
N SER A 114 34.71 44.66 20.81
CA SER A 114 35.27 43.41 21.34
C SER A 114 34.77 42.17 20.64
N LEU A 115 35.55 41.10 20.78
CA LEU A 115 35.16 39.76 20.38
C LEU A 115 35.14 38.89 21.63
N THR A 116 33.96 38.35 21.95
CA THR A 116 33.70 37.57 23.16
C THR A 116 33.20 36.17 22.81
N ALA A 117 33.67 35.18 23.58
CA ALA A 117 33.09 33.85 23.61
C ALA A 117 31.98 33.83 24.66
N VAL A 118 30.77 33.44 24.25
CA VAL A 118 29.59 33.36 25.12
C VAL A 118 29.28 31.90 25.36
N LEU A 119 29.37 31.48 26.63
CA LEU A 119 29.09 30.13 27.08
C LEU A 119 27.75 30.11 27.80
N ASN A 120 26.77 29.45 27.20
CA ASN A 120 25.46 29.20 27.80
C ASN A 120 25.59 28.01 28.75
N ILE A 121 25.40 28.25 30.05
CA ILE A 121 25.70 27.28 31.12
C ILE A 121 24.60 26.23 31.23
N ALA A 122 23.35 26.66 31.05
CA ALA A 122 22.19 25.78 31.11
C ALA A 122 21.08 26.34 30.21
N ASN A 123 20.24 25.43 29.71
CA ASN A 123 18.96 25.77 29.10
C ASN A 123 17.87 25.23 30.04
N PHE A 124 17.36 26.08 30.92
CA PHE A 124 16.25 25.71 31.79
C PHE A 124 14.96 25.79 30.98
N SER A 125 14.67 24.69 30.29
CA SER A 125 13.39 24.42 29.66
C SER A 125 12.88 23.06 30.14
N LEU A 126 12.26 23.06 31.32
CA LEU A 126 11.77 21.83 31.93
C LEU A 126 10.53 21.27 31.20
N ASN A 127 9.84 22.08 30.39
CA ASN A 127 8.59 21.64 29.73
C ASN A 127 8.19 22.36 28.43
N THR A 128 9.03 23.23 27.86
CA THR A 128 8.68 24.04 26.67
C THR A 128 9.65 23.84 25.50
N GLU A 129 9.19 24.07 24.27
CA GLU A 129 10.02 23.94 23.06
C GLU A 129 11.18 24.95 23.00
N ASN A 130 11.08 26.05 23.77
CA ASN A 130 12.08 27.12 23.82
C ASN A 130 12.61 27.29 25.25
N ALA A 131 13.87 27.70 25.34
CA ALA A 131 14.50 28.11 26.58
C ALA A 131 13.77 29.29 27.21
N VAL A 132 13.32 29.13 28.45
CA VAL A 132 12.71 30.23 29.23
C VAL A 132 13.80 31.08 29.87
N LEU A 133 14.87 30.45 30.35
CA LEU A 133 16.00 31.09 31.02
C LEU A 133 17.31 30.42 30.62
N ILE A 134 18.24 31.22 30.08
CA ILE A 134 19.58 30.80 29.69
C ILE A 134 20.61 31.63 30.47
N PRO A 135 21.15 31.14 31.59
CA PRO A 135 22.36 31.72 32.16
C PRO A 135 23.53 31.58 31.19
N TYR A 136 24.32 32.64 31.07
CA TYR A 136 25.56 32.61 30.31
C TYR A 136 26.70 33.30 31.07
N ILE A 137 27.91 32.89 30.72
CA ILE A 137 29.14 33.64 31.00
C ILE A 137 29.76 34.06 29.68
N LYS A 138 30.47 35.18 29.67
CA LYS A 138 31.24 35.61 28.51
C LYS A 138 32.62 36.11 28.92
N ALA A 139 33.59 35.88 28.06
CA ALA A 139 34.94 36.41 28.20
C ALA A 139 35.54 36.65 26.81
N GLY A 140 36.39 37.66 26.68
CA GLY A 140 36.99 37.97 25.40
C GLY A 140 38.11 39.00 25.46
N ALA A 141 38.39 39.57 24.30
CA ALA A 141 39.35 40.65 24.13
C ALA A 141 38.71 41.77 23.32
N GLY A 142 38.99 43.00 23.72
CA GLY A 142 38.50 44.18 23.04
C GLY A 142 39.53 45.28 22.96
N TYR A 143 39.23 46.24 22.12
CA TYR A 143 40.00 47.45 21.94
C TYR A 143 39.05 48.64 21.98
N MET A 144 39.44 49.69 22.69
CA MET A 144 38.60 50.87 22.89
C MET A 144 39.41 52.15 22.73
N SER A 145 38.71 53.22 22.36
CA SER A 145 39.18 54.60 22.46
C SER A 145 38.35 55.35 23.50
N SER A 146 39.04 56.12 24.34
CA SER A 146 38.42 56.85 25.44
C SER A 146 39.06 58.22 25.66
N ASP A 147 38.23 59.14 26.15
CA ASP A 147 38.61 60.46 26.62
C ASP A 147 38.38 60.57 28.12
N SER A 148 39.14 61.44 28.80
CA SER A 148 38.90 61.75 30.20
C SER A 148 39.04 63.23 30.48
N GLN A 149 38.05 63.76 31.19
CA GLN A 149 37.97 65.16 31.60
C GLN A 149 37.71 65.23 33.11
N VAL A 150 38.49 66.04 33.83
CA VAL A 150 38.35 66.28 35.27
C VAL A 150 38.00 67.76 35.46
N GLY A 151 36.74 68.05 35.79
CA GLY A 151 36.20 69.41 35.77
C GLY A 151 36.29 70.03 34.37
N ASN A 152 37.05 71.11 34.24
CA ASN A 152 37.30 71.79 32.96
C ASN A 152 38.65 71.41 32.32
N VAL A 153 39.40 70.48 32.92
CA VAL A 153 40.73 70.07 32.45
C VAL A 153 40.63 68.72 31.75
N GLN A 154 41.11 68.64 30.52
CA GLN A 154 41.22 67.38 29.80
C GLN A 154 42.42 66.59 30.33
N ALA A 155 42.17 65.43 30.93
CA ALA A 155 43.20 64.55 31.48
C ALA A 155 43.89 63.75 30.36
N PHE A 156 43.11 63.26 29.39
CA PHE A 156 43.61 62.69 28.14
C PHE A 156 42.54 62.72 27.05
N GLN A 157 42.99 62.66 25.80
CA GLN A 157 42.15 62.59 24.60
C GLN A 157 42.62 61.43 23.70
N ASP A 158 41.67 60.79 23.04
CA ASP A 158 41.85 59.71 22.05
C ASP A 158 42.78 58.60 22.55
N ARG A 159 42.64 58.25 23.83
CA ARG A 159 43.45 57.20 24.41
C ARG A 159 42.89 55.84 24.00
N GLU A 160 43.66 55.17 23.17
CA GLU A 160 43.37 53.81 22.75
C GLU A 160 44.02 52.76 23.67
N GLY A 161 43.36 51.61 23.80
CA GLY A 161 43.91 50.52 24.57
C GLY A 161 43.12 49.23 24.50
N TRP A 162 43.82 48.14 24.80
CA TRP A 162 43.22 46.82 24.97
C TRP A 162 42.46 46.73 26.30
N TYR A 163 41.34 46.01 26.26
CA TYR A 163 40.60 45.63 27.45
C TYR A 163 40.11 44.19 27.35
N ILE A 164 39.80 43.61 28.50
CA ILE A 164 39.29 42.25 28.64
C ILE A 164 37.85 42.37 29.17
N PRO A 165 36.84 42.22 28.31
CA PRO A 165 35.46 42.07 28.75
C PRO A 165 35.25 40.69 29.35
N THR A 166 34.68 40.65 30.54
CA THR A 166 34.18 39.44 31.18
C THR A 166 32.79 39.73 31.72
N GLY A 167 31.87 38.79 31.69
CA GLY A 167 30.53 39.07 32.14
C GLY A 167 29.72 37.82 32.41
N VAL A 168 28.63 38.03 33.14
CA VAL A 168 27.63 37.01 33.42
C VAL A 168 26.26 37.60 33.14
N GLY A 169 25.32 36.77 32.72
CA GLY A 169 23.99 37.25 32.43
C GLY A 169 22.99 36.13 32.25
N PHE A 170 21.75 36.53 31.98
CA PHE A 170 20.65 35.64 31.72
C PHE A 170 19.90 36.14 30.49
N LYS A 171 19.55 35.20 29.60
CA LYS A 171 18.66 35.47 28.47
C LYS A 171 17.31 34.84 28.70
N PHE A 172 16.26 35.60 28.43
CA PHE A 172 14.88 35.16 28.50
C PHE A 172 14.31 35.03 27.09
N GLY A 173 13.95 33.81 26.68
CA GLY A 173 13.29 33.58 25.40
C GLY A 173 11.82 34.00 25.49
N VAL A 174 11.45 35.10 24.83
CA VAL A 174 10.07 35.62 24.84
C VAL A 174 9.25 34.99 23.71
N SER A 175 9.85 34.82 22.54
CA SER A 175 9.22 34.20 21.38
C SER A 175 10.27 33.52 20.48
N LYS A 176 9.84 32.90 19.37
CA LYS A 176 10.74 32.22 18.43
C LYS A 176 11.77 33.21 17.83
N GLY A 177 12.94 33.28 18.46
CA GLY A 177 14.06 34.10 18.03
C GLY A 177 14.00 35.55 18.49
N ILE A 178 13.28 35.85 19.56
CA ILE A 178 13.40 37.10 20.30
C ILE A 178 13.77 36.75 21.74
N ASN A 179 14.90 37.27 22.20
CA ASN A 179 15.35 37.10 23.57
C ASN A 179 15.56 38.47 24.23
N ILE A 180 15.22 38.56 25.51
CA ILE A 180 15.63 39.67 26.37
C ILE A 180 16.95 39.26 27.03
N ASP A 181 17.96 40.12 26.93
CA ASP A 181 19.29 39.90 27.51
C ASP A 181 19.46 40.79 28.75
N LEU A 182 19.84 40.19 29.87
CA LEU A 182 20.12 40.86 31.14
C LEU A 182 21.55 40.49 31.55
N GLY A 183 22.47 41.44 31.49
CA GLY A 183 23.89 41.15 31.67
C GLY A 183 24.59 42.10 32.65
N TYR A 184 25.64 41.59 33.28
CA TYR A 184 26.58 42.32 34.11
C TYR A 184 28.00 42.02 33.65
N ASP A 185 28.65 43.04 33.08
CA ASP A 185 30.00 42.94 32.55
C ASP A 185 31.00 43.66 33.46
N ILE A 186 32.18 43.10 33.62
CA ILE A 186 33.37 43.72 34.19
C ILE A 186 34.42 43.79 33.08
N ASN A 187 34.80 45.01 32.74
CA ASN A 187 35.78 45.31 31.70
C ASN A 187 37.10 45.71 32.36
N PHE A 188 38.15 44.91 32.15
CA PHE A 188 39.48 45.18 32.66
C PHE A 188 40.30 45.92 31.61
N ILE A 189 40.67 47.17 31.86
CA ILE A 189 41.44 48.01 30.95
C ILE A 189 42.94 47.78 31.22
N LYS A 190 43.72 47.53 30.17
CA LYS A 190 45.18 47.45 30.31
C LYS A 190 45.75 48.86 30.54
N SER A 191 46.16 49.16 31.77
CA SER A 191 46.82 50.42 32.10
C SER A 191 48.30 50.43 31.68
N SER A 192 48.77 51.58 31.19
CA SER A 192 50.19 51.82 30.87
C SER A 192 50.95 52.14 32.17
N PRO A 193 52.21 51.67 32.35
CA PRO A 193 53.00 51.88 33.57
C PRO A 193 53.16 53.35 34.00
N THR A 194 53.10 54.29 33.05
CA THR A 194 53.35 55.73 33.28
C THR A 194 52.23 56.43 34.07
N VAL A 195 51.05 55.82 34.19
CA VAL A 195 49.85 56.40 34.84
C VAL A 195 49.40 55.56 36.04
N LYS A 196 50.36 54.99 36.78
CA LYS A 196 50.07 54.21 38.00
C LYS A 196 49.69 55.08 39.21
N SER A 197 49.82 56.42 39.10
CA SER A 197 49.91 57.30 40.28
C SER A 197 48.73 58.25 40.53
N ALA A 198 47.63 58.21 39.77
CA ALA A 198 46.50 59.13 40.02
C ALA A 198 45.10 58.49 40.05
N TYR A 199 44.88 57.38 39.33
CA TYR A 199 43.57 56.71 39.28
C TYR A 199 43.77 55.20 39.33
N LEU A 200 43.47 54.60 40.48
CA LEU A 200 43.77 53.22 40.85
C LEU A 200 42.87 52.16 40.18
N GLU A 201 41.88 52.54 39.37
CA GLU A 201 40.89 51.59 38.89
C GLU A 201 41.05 51.30 37.40
N SER A 202 41.79 50.23 37.10
CA SER A 202 41.97 49.68 35.74
C SER A 202 40.76 48.84 35.28
N ARG A 203 39.55 49.18 35.73
CA ARG A 203 38.32 48.43 35.41
C ARG A 203 37.06 49.27 35.56
N TYR A 204 35.99 48.88 34.87
CA TYR A 204 34.63 49.38 35.08
C TYR A 204 33.62 48.24 34.86
N SER A 205 32.43 48.39 35.43
CA SER A 205 31.31 47.49 35.21
C SER A 205 30.22 48.10 34.33
N TYR A 206 29.46 47.23 33.65
CA TYR A 206 28.35 47.59 32.78
C TYR A 206 27.16 46.65 33.02
N SER A 207 26.13 47.17 33.67
CA SER A 207 24.85 46.48 33.86
C SER A 207 23.90 46.87 32.74
N HIS A 208 23.38 45.91 31.99
CA HIS A 208 22.62 46.20 30.77
C HIS A 208 21.39 45.32 30.59
N VAL A 209 20.41 45.91 29.90
CA VAL A 209 19.26 45.24 29.31
C VAL A 209 19.36 45.36 27.80
N GLY A 210 19.11 44.26 27.10
CA GLY A 210 19.13 44.22 25.65
C GLY A 210 18.03 43.38 25.05
N LEU A 211 17.83 43.56 23.75
CA LEU A 211 17.00 42.72 22.90
C LEU A 211 17.88 42.02 21.88
N GLU A 212 17.71 40.71 21.74
CA GLU A 212 18.39 39.87 20.77
C GLU A 212 17.38 39.27 19.79
N PHE A 213 17.64 39.43 18.50
CA PHE A 213 16.84 38.91 17.41
C PHE A 213 17.63 37.87 16.60
N ALA A 214 17.09 36.66 16.48
CA ALA A 214 17.68 35.60 15.68
C ALA A 214 17.36 35.80 14.19
N LEU A 215 18.39 35.83 13.36
CA LEU A 215 18.31 36.01 11.91
C LEU A 215 18.07 34.68 11.19
N GLY A 216 17.27 34.73 10.12
CA GLY A 216 16.93 33.58 9.28
C GLY A 216 15.41 33.36 9.16
N ASN A 217 15.00 32.18 8.72
CA ASN A 217 13.59 31.81 8.60
C ASN A 217 12.90 31.83 9.97
N LYS A 218 11.75 32.52 10.07
CA LYS A 218 10.98 32.70 11.31
C LYS A 218 10.40 31.40 11.85
N GLU A 219 10.13 30.42 10.97
CA GLU A 219 9.60 29.11 11.37
C GLU A 219 10.62 28.29 12.18
N ASN A 220 11.90 28.54 11.94
CA ASN A 220 13.01 27.78 12.52
C ASN A 220 13.33 28.27 13.94
N SER A 221 13.58 27.33 14.86
CA SER A 221 14.06 27.65 16.20
C SER A 221 15.52 28.11 16.19
N GLN A 222 15.89 28.93 17.17
CA GLN A 222 17.29 29.35 17.36
C GLN A 222 18.10 28.22 17.98
N LEU A 223 19.34 28.03 17.54
CA LEU A 223 20.21 26.92 17.99
C LEU A 223 20.39 26.90 19.52
N GLN A 224 20.49 28.07 20.17
CA GLN A 224 20.66 28.16 21.62
C GLN A 224 19.39 27.79 22.42
N ASN A 225 18.20 27.95 21.81
CA ASN A 225 16.90 27.69 22.46
C ASN A 225 16.37 26.28 22.19
N TYR A 226 16.96 25.57 21.23
CA TYR A 226 16.50 24.26 20.76
C TYR A 226 16.73 23.17 21.82
N SER A 227 15.67 22.45 22.18
CA SER A 227 15.71 21.27 23.04
C SER A 227 15.36 20.02 22.24
N ALA A 228 16.35 19.19 21.94
CA ALA A 228 16.16 17.92 21.23
C ALA A 228 15.19 16.97 21.97
N VAL A 229 15.21 17.00 23.31
CA VAL A 229 14.32 16.16 24.12
C VAL A 229 12.87 16.63 24.04
N ALA A 230 12.63 17.94 24.03
CA ALA A 230 11.28 18.49 23.88
C ALA A 230 10.70 18.17 22.49
N ASP A 231 11.52 18.32 21.45
CA ASP A 231 11.17 17.99 20.07
C ASP A 231 10.83 16.50 19.91
N LEU A 232 11.67 15.60 20.45
CA LEU A 232 11.42 14.15 20.42
C LEU A 232 10.13 13.75 21.15
N ARG A 233 9.81 14.39 22.27
CA ARG A 233 8.55 14.14 23.01
C ARG A 233 7.33 14.53 22.18
N LYS A 234 7.41 15.68 21.50
CA LYS A 234 6.33 16.14 20.63
C LYS A 234 6.12 15.21 19.45
N GLN A 235 7.19 14.87 18.74
CA GLN A 235 7.13 13.93 17.61
C GLN A 235 6.55 12.59 18.05
N SER A 236 6.98 12.07 19.20
CA SER A 236 6.44 10.82 19.75
C SER A 236 4.96 10.93 20.15
N ALA A 237 4.53 12.09 20.67
CA ALA A 237 3.13 12.33 21.01
C ALA A 237 2.25 12.43 19.76
N GLU A 238 2.71 13.14 18.73
CA GLU A 238 2.04 13.27 17.43
C GLU A 238 1.91 11.91 16.73
N GLU A 239 3.01 11.15 16.67
CA GLU A 239 3.04 9.77 16.16
C GLU A 239 2.04 8.89 16.93
N SER A 240 2.06 8.92 18.26
CA SER A 240 1.10 8.13 19.07
C SER A 240 -0.36 8.52 18.83
N ALA A 241 -0.63 9.81 18.61
CA ALA A 241 -1.98 10.31 18.33
C ALA A 241 -2.43 9.89 16.93
N GLU A 242 -1.53 9.92 15.94
CA GLU A 242 -1.79 9.43 14.60
C GLU A 242 -2.05 7.92 14.58
N LEU A 243 -1.20 7.12 15.24
CA LEU A 243 -1.41 5.67 15.36
C LEU A 243 -2.75 5.35 16.02
N ARG A 244 -3.14 6.10 17.06
CA ARG A 244 -4.46 5.93 17.70
C ARG A 244 -5.61 6.20 16.73
N ARG A 245 -5.52 7.25 15.92
CA ARG A 245 -6.53 7.55 14.88
C ARG A 245 -6.56 6.44 13.83
N ALA A 246 -5.41 6.06 13.29
CA ALA A 246 -5.31 4.98 12.30
C ALA A 246 -5.86 3.65 12.82
N LEU A 247 -5.54 3.28 14.07
CA LEU A 247 -6.06 2.08 14.72
C LEU A 247 -7.58 2.14 14.85
N SER A 248 -8.15 3.27 15.31
CA SER A 248 -9.61 3.43 15.44
C SER A 248 -10.34 3.30 14.09
N THR A 249 -9.75 3.84 13.02
CA THR A 249 -10.30 3.71 11.66
C THR A 249 -10.20 2.27 11.16
N ALA A 250 -9.08 1.58 11.42
CA ALA A 250 -8.90 0.18 11.04
C ALA A 250 -9.88 -0.73 11.79
N GLU A 251 -10.11 -0.50 13.08
CA GLU A 251 -11.10 -1.23 13.89
C GLU A 251 -12.53 -1.04 13.37
N GLN A 252 -12.90 0.20 13.01
CA GLN A 252 -14.20 0.49 12.38
C GLN A 252 -14.37 -0.19 11.03
N ASN A 253 -13.32 -0.19 10.18
CA ASN A 253 -13.34 -0.91 8.90
C ASN A 253 -13.53 -2.41 9.14
N ALA A 254 -12.74 -3.00 10.05
CA ALA A 254 -12.85 -4.41 10.39
C ALA A 254 -14.19 -4.79 11.00
N ALA A 255 -14.89 -3.88 11.71
CA ALA A 255 -16.24 -4.11 12.18
C ALA A 255 -17.25 -4.14 11.00
N ARG A 256 -17.18 -3.16 10.10
CA ARG A 256 -18.05 -3.11 8.90
C ARG A 256 -17.85 -4.30 7.98
N ASP A 257 -16.60 -4.70 7.74
CA ASP A 257 -16.29 -5.85 6.90
C ASP A 257 -16.83 -7.14 7.50
N ARG A 258 -16.78 -7.30 8.84
CA ARG A 258 -17.37 -8.44 9.53
C ARG A 258 -18.89 -8.46 9.43
N GLU A 259 -19.55 -7.31 9.59
CA GLU A 259 -21.01 -7.20 9.41
C GLU A 259 -21.44 -7.53 7.98
N GLN A 260 -20.73 -6.98 6.99
CA GLN A 260 -20.99 -7.28 5.58
C GLN A 260 -20.74 -8.75 5.26
N TYR A 261 -19.64 -9.33 5.75
CA TYR A 261 -19.32 -10.74 5.55
C TYR A 261 -20.36 -11.66 6.18
N ALA A 262 -20.84 -11.34 7.39
CA ALA A 262 -21.89 -12.08 8.06
C ALA A 262 -23.21 -12.05 7.27
N LYS A 263 -23.56 -10.90 6.69
CA LYS A 263 -24.75 -10.75 5.85
C LYS A 263 -24.62 -11.50 4.51
N ASP A 264 -23.45 -11.39 3.88
CA ASP A 264 -23.13 -12.06 2.61
C ASP A 264 -23.18 -13.59 2.73
N LEU A 265 -22.80 -14.15 3.88
CA LEU A 265 -22.76 -15.59 4.12
C LEU A 265 -23.96 -16.16 4.87
N ALA A 266 -24.91 -15.32 5.28
CA ALA A 266 -26.19 -15.79 5.78
C ALA A 266 -26.98 -16.48 4.65
N ASP A 267 -27.93 -17.32 5.02
CA ASP A 267 -28.87 -18.00 4.13
C ASP A 267 -30.28 -17.63 4.62
N ASP A 268 -30.90 -16.64 3.95
CA ASP A 268 -32.14 -16.02 4.41
C ASP A 268 -33.38 -16.91 4.17
N ASP A 269 -33.39 -17.74 3.12
CA ASP A 269 -34.51 -18.62 2.75
C ASP A 269 -34.30 -20.11 3.10
N ASN A 270 -33.14 -20.44 3.67
CA ASN A 270 -32.76 -21.77 4.15
C ASN A 270 -32.90 -22.85 3.07
N ASP A 271 -32.47 -22.52 1.85
CA ASP A 271 -32.42 -23.45 0.73
C ASP A 271 -31.06 -24.16 0.59
N GLY A 272 -30.07 -23.74 1.39
CA GLY A 272 -28.72 -24.31 1.43
C GLY A 272 -27.66 -23.51 0.67
N VAL A 273 -28.01 -22.36 0.08
CA VAL A 273 -27.09 -21.47 -0.64
C VAL A 273 -27.01 -20.11 0.07
N ALA A 274 -25.80 -19.66 0.41
CA ALA A 274 -25.65 -18.35 1.05
C ALA A 274 -26.08 -17.20 0.13
N ASN A 275 -26.63 -16.14 0.70
CA ASN A 275 -27.19 -14.95 0.04
C ASN A 275 -26.28 -14.35 -1.06
N LYS A 276 -24.96 -14.36 -0.85
CA LYS A 276 -23.99 -13.86 -1.84
C LYS A 276 -23.96 -14.68 -3.14
N PHE A 277 -24.29 -15.96 -3.06
CA PHE A 277 -24.25 -16.91 -4.17
C PHE A 277 -25.65 -17.28 -4.68
N ASP A 278 -26.70 -16.98 -3.90
CA ASP A 278 -28.08 -17.17 -4.29
C ASP A 278 -28.55 -16.09 -5.29
N LYS A 279 -29.05 -16.55 -6.44
CA LYS A 279 -29.62 -15.70 -7.49
C LYS A 279 -31.14 -15.65 -7.44
N CYS A 280 -31.77 -16.55 -6.69
CA CYS A 280 -33.21 -16.75 -6.60
C CYS A 280 -33.71 -16.59 -5.15
N PRO A 281 -33.61 -15.37 -4.56
CA PRO A 281 -33.97 -15.14 -3.18
C PRO A 281 -35.47 -15.38 -2.94
N GLY A 282 -35.78 -16.29 -2.01
CA GLY A 282 -37.14 -16.66 -1.61
C GLY A 282 -37.57 -18.05 -2.09
N THR A 283 -36.62 -18.95 -2.36
CA THR A 283 -36.94 -20.33 -2.68
C THR A 283 -37.50 -21.03 -1.44
N PRO A 284 -38.65 -21.74 -1.53
CA PRO A 284 -39.21 -22.41 -0.37
C PRO A 284 -38.24 -23.47 0.20
N SER A 285 -37.98 -23.41 1.50
CA SER A 285 -37.09 -24.35 2.20
C SER A 285 -37.51 -25.81 1.94
N GLY A 286 -36.55 -26.64 1.55
CA GLY A 286 -36.75 -28.05 1.15
C GLY A 286 -36.89 -28.28 -0.35
N THR A 287 -36.87 -27.23 -1.18
CA THR A 287 -36.82 -27.36 -2.65
C THR A 287 -35.42 -27.77 -3.09
N VAL A 288 -35.30 -28.69 -4.06
CA VAL A 288 -34.00 -29.05 -4.63
C VAL A 288 -33.55 -27.92 -5.58
N VAL A 289 -32.58 -27.15 -5.11
CA VAL A 289 -31.96 -26.04 -5.85
C VAL A 289 -30.65 -26.45 -6.50
N ASP A 290 -30.23 -25.68 -7.51
CA ASP A 290 -28.90 -25.78 -8.09
C ASP A 290 -27.84 -25.02 -7.27
N GLY A 291 -26.58 -25.01 -7.72
CA GLY A 291 -25.51 -24.27 -7.04
C GLY A 291 -25.64 -22.74 -7.06
N SER A 292 -26.72 -22.19 -7.64
CA SER A 292 -27.07 -20.76 -7.63
C SER A 292 -28.36 -20.48 -6.83
N GLY A 293 -28.92 -21.45 -6.09
CA GLY A 293 -30.16 -21.26 -5.29
C GLY A 293 -31.45 -21.32 -6.11
N CYS A 294 -31.39 -21.69 -7.39
CA CYS A 294 -32.58 -21.69 -8.25
C CYS A 294 -33.21 -23.10 -8.36
N PRO A 295 -34.55 -23.23 -8.38
CA PRO A 295 -35.22 -24.54 -8.45
C PRO A 295 -34.92 -25.28 -9.76
N LEU A 296 -34.60 -26.57 -9.67
CA LEU A 296 -34.42 -27.42 -10.85
C LEU A 296 -35.78 -27.70 -11.52
N ALA A 297 -35.91 -27.34 -12.80
CA ALA A 297 -37.09 -27.65 -13.60
C ALA A 297 -37.25 -29.18 -13.75
N ALA A 298 -38.41 -29.73 -13.36
CA ALA A 298 -38.68 -31.16 -13.45
C ALA A 298 -38.54 -31.68 -14.90
N PRO A 299 -37.82 -32.79 -15.14
CA PRO A 299 -37.61 -33.31 -16.49
C PRO A 299 -38.92 -33.88 -17.05
N THR A 300 -39.46 -33.26 -18.10
CA THR A 300 -40.59 -33.81 -18.86
C THR A 300 -40.08 -34.77 -19.94
N THR A 301 -39.89 -36.04 -19.59
CA THR A 301 -39.52 -37.08 -20.57
C THR A 301 -40.69 -37.36 -21.53
N LYS A 302 -40.60 -36.89 -22.78
CA LYS A 302 -41.43 -37.36 -23.89
C LYS A 302 -40.78 -38.59 -24.53
N VAL A 303 -41.37 -39.77 -24.32
CA VAL A 303 -40.95 -41.02 -24.97
C VAL A 303 -41.56 -41.08 -26.37
N ILE A 304 -40.74 -41.05 -27.42
CA ILE A 304 -41.16 -41.27 -28.81
C ILE A 304 -40.97 -42.76 -29.11
N LYS A 305 -42.06 -43.49 -29.41
CA LYS A 305 -42.02 -44.87 -29.94
C LYS A 305 -42.20 -44.82 -31.45
N GLU A 306 -41.16 -45.16 -32.22
CA GLU A 306 -41.26 -45.35 -33.67
C GLU A 306 -41.65 -46.81 -33.97
N THR A 307 -42.78 -47.03 -34.64
CA THR A 307 -43.24 -48.35 -35.07
C THR A 307 -42.91 -48.56 -36.54
N THR A 308 -41.89 -49.36 -36.86
CA THR A 308 -41.54 -49.76 -38.23
C THR A 308 -42.46 -50.88 -38.72
N VAL A 309 -43.24 -50.65 -39.78
CA VAL A 309 -44.18 -51.62 -40.39
C VAL A 309 -43.45 -52.43 -41.47
N ILE A 310 -43.46 -53.77 -41.36
CA ILE A 310 -42.89 -54.70 -42.36
C ILE A 310 -43.87 -54.84 -43.54
N THR A 311 -43.44 -54.54 -44.78
CA THR A 311 -44.31 -54.63 -45.97
C THR A 311 -44.19 -55.98 -46.69
N GLU A 312 -45.16 -56.30 -47.55
CA GLU A 312 -45.17 -57.56 -48.32
C GLU A 312 -44.06 -57.63 -49.38
N ALA A 313 -43.57 -56.48 -49.84
CA ALA A 313 -42.41 -56.38 -50.73
C ALA A 313 -41.11 -56.85 -50.03
N ASP A 314 -40.95 -56.52 -48.75
CA ASP A 314 -39.78 -56.90 -47.94
C ASP A 314 -39.71 -58.42 -47.75
N ARG A 315 -40.87 -59.06 -47.54
CA ARG A 315 -40.99 -60.53 -47.47
C ARG A 315 -40.62 -61.21 -48.79
N LYS A 316 -40.90 -60.56 -49.94
CA LYS A 316 -40.55 -61.10 -51.26
C LYS A 316 -39.03 -61.15 -51.48
N VAL A 317 -38.29 -60.12 -51.05
CA VAL A 317 -36.82 -60.09 -51.15
C VAL A 317 -36.19 -61.21 -50.33
N VAL A 318 -36.71 -61.44 -49.12
CA VAL A 318 -36.26 -62.52 -48.25
C VAL A 318 -36.58 -63.90 -48.83
N LYS A 319 -37.77 -64.08 -49.41
CA LYS A 319 -38.17 -65.34 -50.06
C LYS A 319 -37.31 -65.69 -51.28
N ASP A 320 -36.90 -64.68 -52.05
CA ASP A 320 -36.01 -64.85 -53.21
C ASP A 320 -34.56 -65.18 -52.82
N ALA A 321 -34.14 -64.78 -51.62
CA ALA A 321 -32.85 -65.21 -51.06
C ALA A 321 -32.85 -66.69 -50.66
N ILE A 322 -33.96 -67.19 -50.10
CA ILE A 322 -34.12 -68.60 -49.72
C ILE A 322 -34.00 -69.51 -50.94
N SER A 323 -34.63 -69.17 -52.07
CA SER A 323 -34.67 -70.02 -53.27
C SER A 323 -33.33 -70.16 -53.99
N ASN A 324 -32.43 -69.18 -53.83
CA ASN A 324 -31.12 -69.15 -54.49
C ASN A 324 -29.95 -69.49 -53.55
N LEU A 325 -30.26 -69.91 -52.31
CA LEU A 325 -29.25 -70.27 -51.33
C LEU A 325 -28.77 -71.70 -51.54
N GLU A 326 -27.50 -71.85 -51.91
CA GLU A 326 -26.85 -73.13 -52.12
C GLU A 326 -25.56 -73.22 -51.31
N PHE A 327 -25.31 -74.40 -50.74
CA PHE A 327 -24.09 -74.74 -50.01
C PHE A 327 -23.33 -75.85 -50.72
N ASP A 328 -22.02 -75.93 -50.50
CA ASP A 328 -21.24 -77.08 -50.93
C ASP A 328 -21.64 -78.36 -50.20
N LEU A 329 -21.52 -79.50 -50.89
CA LEU A 329 -21.94 -80.80 -50.38
C LEU A 329 -21.21 -81.13 -49.06
N GLY A 330 -21.97 -81.39 -48.00
CA GLY A 330 -21.43 -81.70 -46.67
C GLY A 330 -20.77 -80.52 -45.93
N LYS A 331 -20.84 -79.29 -46.48
CA LYS A 331 -20.21 -78.10 -45.90
C LYS A 331 -21.23 -77.00 -45.59
N SER A 332 -20.79 -76.00 -44.83
CA SER A 332 -21.48 -74.73 -44.53
C SER A 332 -20.98 -73.56 -45.38
N THR A 333 -20.08 -73.82 -46.35
CA THR A 333 -19.57 -72.83 -47.29
C THR A 333 -20.62 -72.44 -48.32
N LEU A 334 -20.91 -71.14 -48.43
CA LEU A 334 -21.86 -70.56 -49.39
C LEU A 334 -21.28 -70.57 -50.81
N ARG A 335 -22.11 -70.94 -51.79
CA ARG A 335 -21.73 -70.87 -53.21
C ARG A 335 -21.83 -69.45 -53.75
N ALA A 336 -21.01 -69.15 -54.76
CA ALA A 336 -20.93 -67.82 -55.37
C ALA A 336 -22.29 -67.27 -55.86
N LYS A 337 -23.19 -68.15 -56.30
CA LYS A 337 -24.53 -67.81 -56.79
C LYS A 337 -25.44 -67.22 -55.71
N SER A 338 -25.20 -67.54 -54.43
CA SER A 338 -26.04 -67.11 -53.31
C SER A 338 -25.71 -65.71 -52.79
N TYR A 339 -24.52 -65.19 -53.10
CA TYR A 339 -24.09 -63.87 -52.60
C TYR A 339 -24.94 -62.72 -53.15
N ALA A 340 -25.35 -62.78 -54.42
CA ALA A 340 -26.15 -61.72 -55.04
C ALA A 340 -27.53 -61.52 -54.38
N THR A 341 -28.15 -62.59 -53.91
CA THR A 341 -29.45 -62.52 -53.23
C THR A 341 -29.29 -62.14 -51.75
N LEU A 342 -28.24 -62.64 -51.08
CA LEU A 342 -27.92 -62.28 -49.70
C LEU A 342 -27.57 -60.79 -49.55
N ASN A 343 -26.92 -60.17 -50.53
CA ASN A 343 -26.64 -58.73 -50.52
C ASN A 343 -27.92 -57.89 -50.52
N ARG A 344 -28.95 -58.30 -51.26
CA ARG A 344 -30.26 -57.61 -51.25
C ARG A 344 -30.94 -57.69 -49.89
N VAL A 345 -30.80 -58.83 -49.19
CA VAL A 345 -31.31 -58.98 -47.83
C VAL A 345 -30.52 -58.12 -46.84
N ALA A 346 -29.19 -58.09 -46.94
CA ALA A 346 -28.37 -57.24 -46.07
C ALA A 346 -28.73 -55.76 -46.20
N ASN A 347 -28.90 -55.26 -47.42
CA ASN A 347 -29.33 -53.87 -47.66
C ASN A 347 -30.70 -53.57 -47.05
N LEU A 348 -31.65 -54.50 -47.18
CA LEU A 348 -32.98 -54.36 -46.57
C LEU A 348 -32.91 -54.27 -45.03
N LEU A 349 -32.08 -55.10 -44.40
CA LEU A 349 -31.89 -55.07 -42.95
C LEU A 349 -31.23 -53.77 -42.46
N VAL A 350 -30.29 -53.22 -43.24
CA VAL A 350 -29.63 -51.95 -42.92
C VAL A 350 -30.58 -50.76 -43.10
N GLU A 351 -31.29 -50.69 -44.22
CA GLU A 351 -32.15 -49.55 -44.54
C GLU A 351 -33.37 -49.45 -43.62
N LYS A 352 -33.98 -50.59 -43.27
CA LYS A 352 -35.24 -50.63 -42.50
C LYS A 352 -35.05 -51.03 -41.03
N ASN A 353 -33.83 -51.34 -40.60
CA ASN A 353 -33.49 -51.74 -39.23
C ASN A 353 -34.30 -52.96 -38.72
N PHE A 354 -34.67 -53.88 -39.61
CA PHE A 354 -35.45 -55.07 -39.26
C PHE A 354 -34.64 -56.12 -38.51
N SER A 355 -35.34 -56.96 -37.73
CA SER A 355 -34.75 -58.13 -37.12
C SER A 355 -35.02 -59.37 -37.96
N LEU A 356 -34.06 -60.30 -38.03
CA LEU A 356 -34.11 -61.48 -38.89
C LEU A 356 -33.76 -62.73 -38.11
N LYS A 357 -34.60 -63.76 -38.22
CA LYS A 357 -34.33 -65.11 -37.71
C LYS A 357 -33.99 -66.05 -38.86
N LEU A 358 -32.83 -66.71 -38.75
CA LEU A 358 -32.29 -67.69 -39.68
C LEU A 358 -32.42 -69.09 -39.08
N ALA A 359 -33.10 -69.98 -39.78
CA ALA A 359 -33.37 -71.35 -39.34
C ALA A 359 -32.75 -72.36 -40.33
N GLY A 360 -31.71 -73.08 -39.93
CA GLY A 360 -31.05 -74.08 -40.78
C GLY A 360 -31.64 -75.48 -40.61
N HIS A 361 -31.77 -76.22 -41.71
CA HIS A 361 -32.32 -77.58 -41.75
C HIS A 361 -31.42 -78.54 -42.57
N THR A 362 -31.47 -79.82 -42.23
CA THR A 362 -30.78 -80.91 -42.96
C THR A 362 -31.75 -82.02 -43.34
N ASP A 363 -31.27 -82.96 -44.17
CA ASP A 363 -31.94 -84.25 -44.32
C ASP A 363 -31.61 -85.18 -43.13
N ASN A 364 -32.24 -86.36 -43.12
CA ASN A 364 -32.07 -87.37 -42.08
C ASN A 364 -30.89 -88.34 -42.31
N THR A 365 -30.00 -88.04 -43.26
CA THR A 365 -28.85 -88.90 -43.60
C THR A 365 -27.71 -88.56 -42.66
N GLY A 366 -27.13 -89.57 -42.00
CA GLY A 366 -26.03 -89.39 -41.05
C GLY A 366 -26.48 -89.21 -39.60
N GLY A 367 -25.52 -88.90 -38.72
CA GLY A 367 -25.78 -88.74 -37.28
C GLY A 367 -26.61 -87.49 -36.97
N ARG A 368 -27.58 -87.61 -36.06
CA ARG A 368 -28.44 -86.48 -35.65
C ARG A 368 -27.64 -85.29 -35.14
N GLU A 369 -26.64 -85.54 -34.30
CA GLU A 369 -25.79 -84.49 -33.71
C GLU A 369 -24.95 -83.76 -34.77
N LEU A 370 -24.42 -84.50 -35.75
CA LEU A 370 -23.72 -83.93 -36.90
C LEU A 370 -24.64 -83.03 -37.73
N ASN A 371 -25.88 -83.46 -37.95
CA ASN A 371 -26.89 -82.69 -38.68
C ASN A 371 -27.34 -81.43 -37.93
N LEU A 372 -27.45 -81.48 -36.60
CA LEU A 372 -27.71 -80.31 -35.78
C LEU A 372 -26.57 -79.29 -35.87
N SER A 373 -25.32 -79.71 -35.71
CA SER A 373 -24.15 -78.83 -35.89
C SER A 373 -24.12 -78.23 -37.30
N LEU A 374 -24.23 -79.07 -38.34
CA LEU A 374 -24.18 -78.61 -39.74
C LEU A 374 -25.30 -77.62 -40.07
N SER A 375 -26.50 -77.82 -39.54
CA SER A 375 -27.62 -76.88 -39.71
C SER A 375 -27.36 -75.52 -39.06
N LYS A 376 -26.76 -75.52 -37.86
CA LYS A 376 -26.38 -74.31 -37.13
C LYS A 376 -25.25 -73.58 -37.84
N ASP A 377 -24.20 -74.30 -38.24
CA ASP A 377 -23.04 -73.76 -38.94
C ASP A 377 -23.44 -73.10 -40.27
N ARG A 378 -24.44 -73.65 -40.97
CA ARG A 378 -25.01 -73.04 -42.17
C ARG A 378 -25.78 -71.74 -41.88
N ALA A 379 -26.60 -71.71 -40.85
CA ALA A 379 -27.31 -70.50 -40.44
C ALA A 379 -26.34 -69.41 -39.96
N GLU A 380 -25.28 -69.80 -39.25
CA GLU A 380 -24.21 -68.90 -38.82
C GLU A 380 -23.36 -68.39 -39.98
N ALA A 381 -23.07 -69.22 -40.99
CA ALA A 381 -22.38 -68.77 -42.20
C ALA A 381 -23.16 -67.68 -42.95
N VAL A 382 -24.49 -67.82 -43.04
CA VAL A 382 -25.38 -66.79 -43.60
C VAL A 382 -25.38 -65.54 -42.72
N LYS A 383 -25.50 -65.68 -41.39
CA LYS A 383 -25.44 -64.56 -40.45
C LYS A 383 -24.12 -63.78 -40.59
N ALA A 384 -22.99 -64.49 -40.59
CA ALA A 384 -21.66 -63.89 -40.72
C ALA A 384 -21.54 -63.11 -42.04
N TYR A 385 -22.08 -63.66 -43.14
CA TYR A 385 -22.11 -62.95 -44.41
C TYR A 385 -22.97 -61.68 -44.35
N LEU A 386 -24.20 -61.74 -43.84
CA LEU A 386 -25.08 -60.57 -43.71
C LEU A 386 -24.47 -59.47 -42.84
N VAL A 387 -23.82 -59.85 -41.73
CA VAL A 387 -23.08 -58.91 -40.85
C VAL A 387 -21.89 -58.30 -41.59
N SER A 388 -21.15 -59.08 -42.39
CA SER A 388 -20.04 -58.55 -43.20
C SER A 388 -20.48 -57.51 -44.24
N GLN A 389 -21.75 -57.59 -44.68
CA GLN A 389 -22.37 -56.64 -45.60
C GLN A 389 -23.04 -55.44 -44.88
N GLY A 390 -22.87 -55.33 -43.55
CA GLY A 390 -23.30 -54.16 -42.77
C GLY A 390 -24.55 -54.36 -41.90
N ALA A 391 -25.19 -55.54 -41.91
CA ALA A 391 -26.34 -55.80 -41.05
C ALA A 391 -25.94 -55.90 -39.56
N ASN A 392 -26.77 -55.36 -38.67
CA ASN A 392 -26.49 -55.37 -37.23
C ASN A 392 -26.58 -56.80 -36.65
N ALA A 393 -25.46 -57.32 -36.14
CA ALA A 393 -25.36 -58.69 -35.61
C ALA A 393 -26.34 -59.01 -34.48
N SER A 394 -26.72 -58.02 -33.67
CA SER A 394 -27.66 -58.16 -32.55
C SER A 394 -29.11 -58.33 -33.02
N ARG A 395 -29.40 -58.01 -34.29
CA ARG A 395 -30.73 -58.15 -34.89
C ARG A 395 -30.89 -59.44 -35.70
N ILE A 396 -29.84 -60.26 -35.80
CA ILE A 396 -29.88 -61.52 -36.55
C ILE A 396 -29.73 -62.71 -35.58
N GLU A 397 -30.76 -63.52 -35.47
CA GLU A 397 -30.77 -64.75 -34.69
C GLU A 397 -30.53 -65.95 -35.62
N ALA A 398 -29.54 -66.80 -35.36
CA ALA A 398 -29.26 -67.99 -36.15
C ALA A 398 -29.47 -69.26 -35.31
N THR A 399 -30.35 -70.14 -35.76
CA THR A 399 -30.72 -71.39 -35.07
C THR A 399 -30.61 -72.58 -36.03
N GLY A 400 -30.03 -73.69 -35.58
CA GLY A 400 -29.99 -74.95 -36.32
C GLY A 400 -31.03 -75.94 -35.80
N TYR A 401 -31.89 -76.44 -36.68
CA TYR A 401 -32.96 -77.39 -36.36
C TYR A 401 -32.64 -78.83 -36.81
N GLY A 402 -31.52 -79.05 -37.51
CA GLY A 402 -31.14 -80.37 -38.01
C GLY A 402 -32.23 -81.03 -38.87
N PRO A 403 -32.47 -82.34 -38.72
CA PRO A 403 -33.51 -83.07 -39.47
C PRO A 403 -34.91 -82.98 -38.84
N ASP A 404 -35.08 -82.22 -37.75
CA ASP A 404 -36.27 -82.29 -36.88
C ASP A 404 -37.50 -81.57 -37.48
N GLN A 405 -37.34 -80.81 -38.56
CA GLN A 405 -38.42 -80.11 -39.27
C GLN A 405 -38.38 -80.33 -40.80
N PRO A 406 -38.69 -81.55 -41.29
CA PRO A 406 -38.70 -81.85 -42.72
C PRO A 406 -39.96 -81.28 -43.39
N ILE A 407 -39.78 -80.67 -44.56
CA ILE A 407 -40.87 -80.19 -45.43
C ILE A 407 -41.24 -81.20 -46.52
N ALA A 408 -40.34 -82.16 -46.79
CA ALA A 408 -40.51 -83.19 -47.80
C ALA A 408 -40.08 -84.58 -47.29
N THR A 409 -40.49 -85.62 -48.00
CA THR A 409 -40.15 -87.00 -47.61
C THR A 409 -38.64 -87.27 -47.75
N ASN A 410 -37.99 -87.67 -46.66
CA ASN A 410 -36.57 -88.05 -46.69
C ASN A 410 -36.30 -89.37 -47.44
N LYS A 411 -37.35 -90.07 -47.88
CA LYS A 411 -37.22 -91.34 -48.62
C LYS A 411 -36.62 -91.14 -50.02
N THR A 412 -36.90 -90.01 -50.68
CA THR A 412 -36.41 -89.72 -52.03
C THR A 412 -35.22 -88.76 -52.00
N ALA A 413 -34.32 -88.85 -52.99
CA ALA A 413 -33.20 -87.92 -53.10
C ALA A 413 -33.65 -86.47 -53.29
N ALA A 414 -34.76 -86.27 -54.02
CA ALA A 414 -35.38 -84.97 -54.22
C ALA A 414 -35.91 -84.38 -52.91
N GLY A 415 -36.66 -85.16 -52.10
CA GLY A 415 -37.17 -84.66 -50.81
C GLY A 415 -36.06 -84.39 -49.79
N ARG A 416 -34.95 -85.14 -49.82
CA ARG A 416 -33.76 -84.80 -49.03
C ARG A 416 -33.14 -83.47 -49.45
N GLN A 417 -33.10 -83.16 -50.75
CA GLN A 417 -32.61 -81.86 -51.23
C GLN A 417 -33.49 -80.70 -50.74
N GLU A 418 -34.81 -80.85 -50.74
CA GLU A 418 -35.73 -79.83 -50.22
C GLU A 418 -35.60 -79.62 -48.70
N ASN A 419 -35.30 -80.68 -47.95
CA ASN A 419 -35.06 -80.57 -46.51
C ASN A 419 -33.74 -79.87 -46.16
N ARG A 420 -32.74 -79.88 -47.05
CA ARG A 420 -31.47 -79.16 -46.87
C ARG A 420 -31.63 -77.68 -47.25
N ARG A 421 -32.22 -76.87 -46.37
CA ARG A 421 -32.53 -75.45 -46.61
C ARG A 421 -32.19 -74.55 -45.42
N VAL A 422 -32.23 -73.23 -45.62
CA VAL A 422 -32.26 -72.24 -44.55
C VAL A 422 -33.46 -71.33 -44.75
N GLU A 423 -34.26 -71.12 -43.70
CA GLU A 423 -35.42 -70.23 -43.71
C GLU A 423 -35.09 -68.91 -43.04
N PHE A 424 -35.79 -67.86 -43.49
CA PHE A 424 -35.56 -66.47 -43.09
C PHE A 424 -36.89 -65.87 -42.65
N THR A 425 -36.96 -65.34 -41.44
CA THR A 425 -38.19 -64.73 -40.87
C THR A 425 -37.90 -63.33 -40.32
N LEU A 426 -38.57 -62.31 -40.85
CA LEU A 426 -38.48 -60.93 -40.34
C LEU A 426 -39.40 -60.73 -39.13
N TYR A 427 -38.92 -60.03 -38.10
CA TYR A 427 -39.67 -59.70 -36.89
C TYR A 427 -39.34 -58.33 -36.29
#